data_AF-A0A6G7C0D9-F1
#
_entry.id   AF-A0A6G7C0D9-F1
#
_cell.length_a   1.000
_cell.length_b   1.000
_cell.length_c   1.000
_cell.angle_alpha   90.00
_cell.angle_beta   90.00
_cell.angle_gamma   90.00
#
_symmetry.space_group_name_H-M   'P 1'
#
loop_
_entity.id
_entity.type
_entity.pdbx_description
1 polymer ?
#
loop_
_entity_poly.entity_id
_entity_poly.type
_entity_poly.pdbx_seq_one_letter_code
_entity_poly.pdbx_strand_id
1 'polypeptide(L)'
;MKTLETGLGWLGPGQKIEIDRKYILGLTGILLLVIFLFVGSILQFLDPTAGILDLGALSLLYFGLMAGLVFICCCTWLQEYLWKPFKYYRQDIYYHFNQLNSWQQSILYFSVFFLFLFAFLQLLKMLF
;
A
#
# COMPACT_ATOMS: atom_id res chain seq x y z
N MET A 1 -9.57 -13.79 18.19
CA MET A 1 -10.08 -12.56 18.83
C MET A 1 -9.40 -12.40 20.17
N LYS A 2 -8.49 -11.44 20.32
CA LYS A 2 -7.94 -11.07 21.63
C LYS A 2 -8.01 -9.55 21.72
N THR A 3 -8.97 -9.09 22.51
CA THR A 3 -9.21 -7.71 22.91
C THR A 3 -8.18 -7.33 23.96
N LEU A 4 -7.33 -6.35 23.67
CA LEU A 4 -6.51 -5.67 24.67
C LEU A 4 -7.15 -4.31 24.94
N GLU A 5 -7.82 -4.22 26.09
CA GLU A 5 -8.41 -2.97 26.58
C GLU A 5 -7.36 -2.20 27.37
N THR A 6 -6.67 -1.28 26.72
CA THR A 6 -5.85 -0.26 27.40
C THR A 6 -6.75 0.92 27.74
N GLY A 7 -7.28 0.92 28.96
CA GLY A 7 -8.01 2.03 29.54
C GLY A 7 -7.08 3.20 29.85
N LEU A 8 -7.09 4.23 29.00
CA LEU A 8 -6.56 5.56 29.32
C LEU A 8 -7.74 6.55 29.28
N GLY A 9 -8.30 6.82 30.47
CA GLY A 9 -9.60 7.45 30.70
C GLY A 9 -9.69 8.96 30.45
N TRP A 10 -9.25 9.44 29.29
CA TRP A 10 -9.37 10.86 28.91
C TRP A 10 -10.07 11.12 27.56
N LEU A 11 -10.38 10.08 26.78
CA LEU A 11 -11.23 10.16 25.60
C LEU A 11 -12.54 9.40 25.87
N GLY A 12 -13.66 10.10 25.70
CA GLY A 12 -15.02 9.60 25.96
C GLY A 12 -15.36 8.27 25.27
N PRO A 13 -16.47 7.63 25.68
CA PRO A 13 -16.73 6.22 25.41
C PRO A 13 -16.89 5.97 23.90
N GLY A 14 -16.02 5.13 23.36
CA GLY A 14 -16.32 4.35 22.17
C GLY A 14 -16.31 5.09 20.83
N GLN A 15 -15.36 6.00 20.58
CA GLN A 15 -15.04 6.31 19.19
C GLN A 15 -14.41 5.08 18.53
N LYS A 16 -15.26 4.24 17.90
CA LYS A 16 -14.83 3.37 16.81
C LYS A 16 -14.33 4.29 15.70
N ILE A 17 -13.02 4.45 15.60
CA ILE A 17 -12.43 5.08 14.44
C ILE A 17 -12.60 4.07 13.30
N GLU A 18 -13.69 4.20 12.52
CA GLU A 18 -13.78 3.57 11.21
C GLU A 18 -12.77 4.27 10.31
N ILE A 19 -11.52 3.79 10.37
CA ILE A 19 -10.46 4.29 9.50
C ILE A 19 -10.77 3.80 8.09
N ASP A 20 -11.41 4.66 7.30
CA ASP A 20 -11.62 4.41 5.87
C ASP A 20 -10.26 4.12 5.20
N ARG A 21 -10.24 3.18 4.25
CA ARG A 21 -9.03 2.68 3.60
C ARG A 21 -8.18 3.80 3.00
N LYS A 22 -8.80 4.92 2.62
CA LYS A 22 -8.14 6.13 2.10
C LYS A 22 -7.26 6.80 3.16
N TYR A 23 -7.72 6.84 4.41
CA TYR A 23 -6.94 7.40 5.52
C TYR A 23 -5.77 6.50 5.92
N ILE A 24 -5.91 5.17 5.83
CA ILE A 24 -4.80 4.23 6.08
C ILE A 24 -3.64 4.49 5.11
N LEU A 25 -3.94 4.70 3.83
CA LEU A 25 -2.94 5.01 2.80
C LEU A 25 -2.25 6.35 3.08
N GLY A 26 -3.02 7.39 3.41
CA GLY A 26 -2.46 8.69 3.78
C GLY A 26 -1.57 8.61 5.03
N LEU A 27 -2.03 7.90 6.06
CA LEU A 27 -1.30 7.70 7.31
C LEU A 27 -0.02 6.87 7.12
N THR A 28 -0.07 5.87 6.23
CA THR A 28 1.12 5.11 5.81
C THR A 28 2.14 6.01 5.11
N GLY A 29 1.70 6.91 4.24
CA GLY A 29 2.58 7.87 3.57
C GLY A 29 3.24 8.86 4.53
N ILE A 30 2.47 9.38 5.50
CA ILE A 30 2.99 10.27 6.55
C ILE A 30 4.00 9.54 7.43
N LEU A 31 3.69 8.31 7.86
CA LEU A 31 4.60 7.49 8.65
C LEU A 31 5.92 7.23 7.89
N LEU A 32 5.84 6.94 6.59
CA LEU A 32 7.01 6.74 5.75
C LEU A 32 7.88 7.99 5.65
N LEU A 33 7.26 9.17 5.57
CA LEU A 33 7.95 10.46 5.54
C LEU A 33 8.68 10.73 6.86
N VAL A 34 8.02 10.46 8.00
CA VAL A 34 8.63 10.58 9.33
C VAL A 34 9.83 9.64 9.43
N ILE A 35 9.69 8.36 9.06
CA ILE A 35 10.80 7.40 9.06
C ILE A 35 11.96 7.90 8.19
N PHE A 36 11.67 8.42 6.99
CA PHE A 36 12.69 8.96 6.09
C PHE A 36 13.47 10.14 6.71
N LEU A 37 12.79 11.07 7.38
CA LEU A 37 13.45 12.21 8.03
C LEU A 37 14.34 11.78 9.22
N PHE A 38 13.92 10.75 9.97
CA PHE A 38 14.61 10.34 11.19
C PHE A 38 15.64 9.22 10.98
N VAL A 39 15.56 8.41 9.92
CA VAL A 39 16.46 7.25 9.74
C VAL A 39 17.93 7.65 9.63
N GLY A 40 18.24 8.77 8.98
CA GLY A 40 19.61 9.28 8.89
C GLY A 40 20.18 9.69 10.24
N SER A 41 19.38 10.38 11.06
CA SER A 41 19.78 10.80 12.42
C SER A 41 19.89 9.61 13.39
N ILE A 42 18.97 8.64 13.29
CA ILE A 42 19.00 7.45 14.14
C ILE A 42 20.23 6.58 13.82
N LEU A 43 20.58 6.40 12.54
CA LEU A 43 21.77 5.63 12.15
C LEU A 43 23.06 6.29 12.64
N GLN A 44 23.19 7.61 12.51
CA GLN A 44 24.35 8.37 13.00
C GLN A 44 24.46 8.36 14.53
N PHE A 45 23.32 8.27 15.24
CA PHE A 45 23.33 8.14 16.70
C PHE A 45 23.74 6.75 17.17
N LEU A 46 23.36 5.69 16.44
CA LEU A 46 23.68 4.31 16.78
C LEU A 46 25.13 3.93 16.49
N ASP A 47 25.69 4.46 15.40
CA ASP A 47 27.08 4.29 15.02
C ASP A 47 27.66 5.63 14.56
N PRO A 48 28.41 6.34 15.42
CA PRO A 48 29.05 7.61 15.05
C PRO A 48 30.14 7.45 13.98
N THR A 49 30.54 6.20 13.66
CA THR A 49 31.45 5.84 12.57
C THR A 49 30.72 5.58 11.26
N ALA A 50 29.39 5.44 11.28
CA ALA A 50 28.60 5.37 10.06
C ALA A 50 28.77 6.70 9.30
N GLY A 51 29.38 6.61 8.12
CA GLY A 51 29.54 7.77 7.23
C GLY A 51 28.20 8.44 6.95
N ILE A 52 28.24 9.72 6.57
CA ILE A 52 27.05 10.50 6.20
C ILE A 52 26.23 9.66 5.21
N LEU A 53 25.04 9.24 5.66
CA LEU A 53 24.16 8.42 4.85
C LEU A 53 23.81 9.23 3.59
N ASP A 54 24.07 8.65 2.42
CA ASP A 54 23.81 9.36 1.16
C ASP A 54 22.32 9.68 1.05
N LEU A 55 21.98 10.96 1.22
CA LEU A 55 20.62 11.47 1.07
C LEU A 55 20.08 11.17 -0.33
N GLY A 56 20.94 11.07 -1.34
CA GLY A 56 20.60 10.65 -2.70
C GLY A 56 20.01 9.24 -2.73
N ALA A 57 20.77 8.24 -2.28
CA ALA A 57 20.29 6.86 -2.20
C ALA A 57 19.04 6.71 -1.33
N LEU A 58 18.97 7.42 -0.20
CA LEU A 58 17.83 7.38 0.70
C LEU A 58 16.57 7.96 0.04
N SER A 59 16.71 9.10 -0.63
CA SER A 59 15.61 9.77 -1.33
C SER A 59 15.12 8.91 -2.50
N LEU A 60 16.02 8.24 -3.23
CA LEU A 60 15.64 7.30 -4.28
C LEU A 60 14.77 6.15 -3.74
N LEU A 61 15.13 5.59 -2.58
CA LEU A 61 14.34 4.57 -1.90
C LEU A 61 12.95 5.10 -1.50
N TYR A 62 12.90 6.30 -0.91
CA TYR A 62 11.65 6.95 -0.53
C TYR A 62 10.74 7.24 -1.74
N PHE A 63 11.31 7.78 -2.82
CA PHE A 63 10.60 8.02 -4.07
C PHE A 63 10.10 6.72 -4.69
N GLY A 64 10.88 5.64 -4.64
CA GLY A 64 10.44 4.32 -5.11
C GLY A 64 9.24 3.78 -4.32
N LEU A 65 9.25 3.92 -2.99
CA LEU A 65 8.12 3.51 -2.15
C LEU A 65 6.88 4.39 -2.40
N MET A 66 7.05 5.70 -2.55
CA MET A 66 5.95 6.60 -2.88
C MET A 66 5.37 6.32 -4.27
N ALA A 67 6.23 6.09 -5.27
CA ALA A 67 5.80 5.67 -6.60
C ALA A 67 5.02 4.34 -6.56
N GLY A 68 5.47 3.39 -5.74
CA GLY A 68 4.76 2.13 -5.50
C GLY A 68 3.37 2.33 -4.89
N LEU A 69 3.24 3.21 -3.88
CA LEU A 69 1.95 3.55 -3.28
C LEU A 69 1.01 4.23 -4.29
N VAL A 70 1.53 5.19 -5.07
CA VAL A 70 0.76 5.84 -6.15
C VAL A 70 0.32 4.83 -7.19
N PHE A 71 1.19 3.89 -7.56
CA PHE A 71 0.88 2.80 -8.48
C PHE A 71 -0.26 1.92 -7.95
N ILE A 72 -0.20 1.49 -6.69
CA ILE A 72 -1.27 0.69 -6.06
C ILE A 72 -2.60 1.47 -6.05
N CYS A 73 -2.57 2.76 -5.68
CA CYS A 73 -3.75 3.62 -5.74
C CYS A 73 -4.32 3.73 -7.16
N CYS A 74 -3.45 3.89 -8.17
CA CYS A 74 -3.85 3.95 -9.57
C CYS A 74 -4.48 2.62 -10.02
N CYS A 75 -3.87 1.49 -9.67
CA CYS A 75 -4.41 0.16 -9.99
C CYS A 75 -5.77 -0.09 -9.35
N THR A 76 -5.92 0.23 -8.06
CA THR A 76 -7.20 0.05 -7.36
C THR A 76 -8.30 0.94 -7.94
N TRP A 77 -7.97 2.19 -8.24
CA TRP A 77 -8.90 3.11 -8.91
C TRP A 77 -9.27 2.62 -10.32
N LEU A 78 -8.29 2.19 -11.11
CA LEU A 78 -8.48 1.69 -12.47
C LEU A 78 -9.28 0.38 -12.49
N GLN A 79 -9.02 -0.52 -11.54
CA GLN A 79 -9.81 -1.73 -11.33
C GLN A 79 -11.27 -1.38 -11.02
N GLU A 80 -11.52 -0.44 -10.11
CA GLU A 80 -12.88 -0.02 -9.78
C GLU A 80 -13.61 0.61 -10.97
N TYR A 81 -12.90 1.40 -11.77
CA TYR A 81 -13.43 1.98 -13.00
C TYR A 81 -13.77 0.92 -14.06
N LEU A 82 -12.83 -0.01 -14.34
CA LEU A 82 -13.02 -1.13 -15.27
C LEU A 82 -14.15 -2.06 -14.83
N TRP A 83 -14.32 -2.26 -13.52
CA TRP A 83 -15.32 -3.18 -12.97
C TRP A 83 -16.72 -2.58 -12.82
N LYS A 84 -16.85 -1.24 -12.85
CA LYS A 84 -18.12 -0.53 -12.77
C LYS A 84 -19.17 -1.00 -13.80
N PRO A 85 -18.84 -1.20 -15.10
CA PRO A 85 -19.78 -1.72 -16.09
C PRO A 85 -20.10 -3.22 -15.94
N PHE A 86 -19.21 -4.01 -15.34
CA PHE A 86 -19.38 -5.47 -15.20
C PHE A 86 -20.04 -5.91 -13.88
N LYS A 87 -20.79 -5.02 -13.23
CA LYS A 87 -21.37 -5.26 -11.90
C LYS A 87 -22.25 -6.51 -11.83
N TYR A 88 -22.99 -6.83 -12.90
CA TYR A 88 -23.82 -8.03 -12.98
C TYR A 88 -22.99 -9.30 -13.18
N TYR A 89 -22.02 -9.28 -14.10
CA TYR A 89 -21.10 -10.40 -14.34
C TYR A 89 -20.23 -10.75 -13.12
N ARG A 90 -20.00 -9.79 -12.21
CA ARG A 90 -19.26 -10.03 -10.97
C ARG A 90 -19.88 -11.13 -10.13
N GLN A 91 -21.20 -11.26 -10.06
CA GLN A 91 -21.83 -12.25 -9.17
C GLN A 91 -21.55 -13.69 -9.62
N ASP A 92 -21.67 -13.96 -10.92
CA ASP A 92 -21.37 -15.28 -11.49
C ASP A 92 -19.87 -15.59 -11.42
N ILE A 93 -19.02 -14.62 -11.75
CA ILE A 93 -17.57 -14.79 -11.63
C ILE A 93 -17.18 -15.05 -10.18
N TYR A 94 -17.76 -14.33 -9.21
CA TYR A 94 -17.45 -14.53 -7.79
C TYR A 94 -17.89 -15.92 -7.30
N TYR A 95 -19.04 -16.41 -7.76
CA TYR A 95 -19.52 -17.75 -7.46
C TYR A 95 -18.53 -18.82 -7.96
N HIS A 96 -18.07 -18.71 -9.20
CA HIS A 96 -17.07 -19.62 -9.76
C HIS A 96 -15.70 -19.44 -9.09
N PHE A 97 -15.29 -18.20 -8.81
CA PHE A 97 -14.01 -17.89 -8.18
C PHE A 97 -13.91 -18.49 -6.78
N ASN A 98 -15.00 -18.47 -6.02
CA ASN A 98 -15.04 -19.03 -4.66
C ASN A 98 -15.02 -20.57 -4.63
N GLN A 99 -15.22 -21.23 -5.78
CA GLN A 99 -15.04 -22.68 -5.92
C GLN A 99 -13.58 -23.07 -6.22
N LEU A 100 -12.73 -22.12 -6.63
CA LEU A 100 -11.30 -22.40 -6.81
C LEU A 100 -10.60 -22.56 -5.46
N ASN A 101 -9.58 -23.40 -5.47
CA ASN A 101 -8.74 -23.60 -4.30
C ASN A 101 -7.98 -22.30 -3.97
N SER A 102 -7.74 -22.02 -2.68
CA SER A 102 -7.14 -20.76 -2.20
C SER A 102 -5.79 -20.43 -2.87
N TRP A 103 -5.03 -21.46 -3.26
CA TRP A 103 -3.79 -21.30 -4.00
C TRP A 103 -4.00 -20.80 -5.45
N GLN A 104 -5.02 -21.30 -6.15
CA GLN A 104 -5.36 -20.83 -7.51
C GLN A 104 -5.90 -19.39 -7.48
N GLN A 105 -6.70 -19.06 -6.46
CA GLN A 105 -7.15 -17.69 -6.23
C GLN A 105 -5.96 -16.75 -6.03
N SER A 106 -4.99 -17.14 -5.20
CA SER A 106 -3.75 -16.38 -4.98
C SER A 106 -2.98 -16.13 -6.28
N ILE A 107 -2.81 -17.18 -7.11
CA ILE A 107 -2.15 -17.05 -8.43
C ILE A 107 -2.90 -16.08 -9.34
N LEU A 108 -4.23 -16.12 -9.38
CA LEU A 108 -5.04 -15.20 -10.17
C LEU A 108 -4.86 -13.75 -9.71
N TYR A 109 -4.87 -13.49 -8.40
CA TYR A 109 -4.62 -12.15 -7.87
C TYR A 109 -3.21 -11.65 -8.23
N PHE A 110 -2.18 -12.48 -8.06
CA PHE A 110 -0.81 -12.12 -8.45
C PHE A 110 -0.70 -11.85 -9.95
N SER A 111 -1.33 -12.67 -10.79
CA SER A 111 -1.29 -12.52 -12.25
C SER A 111 -1.92 -11.20 -12.71
N VAL A 112 -3.08 -10.84 -12.15
CA VAL A 112 -3.73 -9.56 -12.42
C VAL A 112 -2.84 -8.40 -11.96
N PHE A 113 -2.24 -8.50 -10.77
CA PHE A 113 -1.33 -7.48 -10.26
C PHE A 113 -0.09 -7.30 -11.18
N PHE A 114 0.56 -8.39 -11.60
CA PHE A 114 1.71 -8.33 -12.51
C PHE A 114 1.35 -7.77 -13.89
N LEU A 115 0.15 -8.06 -14.41
CA LEU A 115 -0.34 -7.45 -15.65
C LEU A 115 -0.49 -5.93 -15.52
N PHE A 116 -1.05 -5.45 -14.41
CA PHE A 116 -1.13 -4.02 -14.14
C PHE A 116 0.27 -3.39 -14.01
N LEU A 117 1.19 -4.07 -13.33
CA LEU A 117 2.57 -3.59 -13.17
C LEU A 117 3.29 -3.51 -14.51
N PHE A 118 3.12 -4.52 -15.36
CA PHE A 118 3.65 -4.52 -16.72
C PHE A 118 3.06 -3.38 -17.56
N ALA A 119 1.75 -3.16 -17.51
CA ALA A 119 1.10 -2.06 -18.24
C ALA A 119 1.65 -0.68 -17.81
N PHE A 120 1.87 -0.50 -16.50
CA PHE A 120 2.46 0.73 -15.98
C PHE A 120 3.92 0.92 -16.39
N LEU A 121 4.73 -0.14 -16.38
CA LEU A 121 6.11 -0.07 -16.89
C LEU A 121 6.15 0.27 -18.39
N GLN A 122 5.22 -0.26 -19.19
CA GLN A 122 5.11 0.11 -20.61
C GLN A 122 4.71 1.58 -20.80
N LEU A 123 3.78 2.09 -19.99
CA LEU A 123 3.42 3.51 -20.01
C LEU A 123 4.61 4.40 -19.62
N LEU A 124 5.37 4.03 -18.59
CA LEU A 124 6.58 4.74 -18.19
C LEU A 124 7.62 4.75 -19.32
N LYS A 125 7.86 3.60 -19.96
CA LYS A 125 8.75 3.47 -21.11
C LYS A 125 8.31 4.29 -22.32
N MET A 126 7.01 4.54 -22.48
CA MET A 126 6.50 5.38 -23.57
C MET A 126 6.70 6.87 -23.27
N LEU A 127 6.74 7.24 -21.99
CA LEU A 127 6.78 8.62 -21.53
C LEU A 127 8.21 9.15 -21.32
N PHE A 128 9.18 8.26 -21.10
CA PHE A 128 10.62 8.52 -20.98
C PHE A 128 11.41 7.79 -22.07
#